data_AF-R0LPC5-F1
#
_entry.id   AF-R0LPC5-F1
#
_cell.length_a   1.000
_cell.length_b   1.000
_cell.length_c   1.000
_cell.angle_alpha   90.00
_cell.angle_beta   90.00
_cell.angle_gamma   90.00
#
_symmetry.space_group_name_H-M   'P 1'
#
loop_
_entity.id
_entity.type
_entity.pdbx_description
1 polymer ?
#
loop_
_entity_poly.entity_id
_entity_poly.type
_entity_poly.pdbx_seq_one_letter_code
_entity_poly.pdbx_strand_id
1 'polypeptide(L)'
;GRVYWNGPLAPHRDWPNKLEREKTYKLLDTQQFLQQLRRYLSQGQPAPQYQIHLCFGEEYPTSASHHFQKLIMAHVEPVFARELFHHAQRIGPTLLRDCPQPCAPGAPGHLVHVLQQLCQP
;
A
#
# COMPACT_ATOMS: atom_id res chain seq x y z
N GLY A 1 -24.33 -5.91 -6.84
CA GLY A 1 -24.33 -4.43 -6.90
C GLY A 1 -23.13 -3.96 -7.69
N ARG A 2 -23.05 -2.66 -8.03
CA ARG A 2 -21.84 -2.07 -8.62
C ARG A 2 -20.79 -1.92 -7.53
N VAL A 3 -19.54 -2.27 -7.84
CA VAL A 3 -18.40 -2.08 -6.94
C VAL A 3 -17.34 -1.31 -7.71
N TYR A 4 -16.88 -0.21 -7.12
CA TYR A 4 -15.78 0.59 -7.62
C TYR A 4 -14.60 0.45 -6.67
N TRP A 5 -13.39 0.65 -7.17
CA TRP A 5 -12.21 0.50 -6.34
C TRP A 5 -11.14 1.56 -6.63
N ASN A 6 -10.25 1.73 -5.66
CA ASN A 6 -9.01 2.45 -5.83
C ASN A 6 -7.91 1.70 -5.08
N GLY A 7 -6.68 1.77 -5.58
CA GLY A 7 -5.56 1.02 -5.01
C GLY A 7 -4.32 1.04 -5.91
N PRO A 8 -3.27 0.29 -5.54
CA PRO A 8 -1.96 0.34 -6.20
C PRO A 8 -1.98 -0.02 -7.69
N LEU A 9 -2.91 -0.89 -8.09
CA LEU A 9 -3.09 -1.35 -9.47
C LEU A 9 -4.31 -0.74 -10.17
N ALA A 10 -4.92 0.29 -9.58
CA ALA A 10 -6.06 0.96 -10.20
C ALA A 10 -5.60 1.65 -11.51
N PRO A 11 -6.26 1.38 -12.65
CA PRO A 11 -5.84 1.94 -13.93
C PRO A 11 -6.07 3.45 -14.03
N HIS A 12 -7.04 3.98 -13.26
CA HIS A 12 -7.38 5.39 -13.26
C HIS A 12 -7.28 5.99 -11.86
N ARG A 13 -6.71 7.19 -11.79
CA ARG A 13 -6.63 7.99 -10.55
C ARG A 13 -7.83 8.90 -10.37
N ASP A 14 -8.25 9.52 -11.47
CA ASP A 14 -9.31 10.56 -11.47
C ASP A 14 -10.63 10.07 -12.07
N TRP A 15 -10.69 8.80 -12.49
CA TRP A 15 -11.87 8.18 -13.09
C TRP A 15 -12.31 6.93 -12.32
N PRO A 16 -13.60 6.58 -12.35
CA PRO A 16 -14.09 5.40 -11.65
C PRO A 16 -13.49 4.09 -12.17
N ASN A 17 -12.90 3.29 -11.28
CA ASN A 17 -12.47 1.93 -11.61
C ASN A 17 -13.57 0.94 -11.19
N LYS A 18 -14.43 0.54 -12.12
CA LYS A 18 -15.49 -0.44 -11.86
C LYS A 18 -14.95 -1.87 -11.89
N LEU A 19 -15.31 -2.67 -10.89
CA LEU A 19 -15.12 -4.12 -10.92
C LEU A 19 -16.30 -4.75 -11.67
N GLU A 20 -16.00 -5.42 -12.78
CA GLU A 20 -17.00 -6.17 -13.53
C GLU A 20 -17.31 -7.49 -12.85
N ARG A 21 -18.58 -7.90 -12.95
CA ARG A 21 -19.02 -9.18 -12.40
C ARG A 21 -18.35 -10.33 -13.17
N GLU A 22 -18.18 -11.45 -12.47
CA GLU A 22 -17.58 -12.67 -13.01
C GLU A 22 -16.14 -12.49 -13.57
N LYS A 23 -15.45 -11.40 -13.22
CA LYS A 23 -14.05 -11.14 -13.59
C LYS A 23 -13.17 -11.03 -12.37
N THR A 24 -12.00 -11.66 -12.43
CA THR A 24 -10.97 -11.56 -11.38
C THR A 24 -10.04 -10.39 -11.68
N TYR A 25 -9.78 -9.57 -10.65
CA TYR A 25 -8.89 -8.42 -10.74
C TYR A 25 -7.75 -8.57 -9.73
N LYS A 26 -6.52 -8.30 -10.19
CA LYS A 26 -5.36 -8.17 -9.31
C LYS A 26 -5.35 -6.77 -8.73
N LEU A 27 -5.57 -6.64 -7.42
CA LEU A 27 -5.65 -5.34 -6.74
C LEU A 27 -4.31 -4.90 -6.14
N LEU A 28 -3.43 -5.86 -5.88
CA LEU A 28 -2.06 -5.68 -5.40
C LEU A 28 -1.12 -6.65 -6.10
N ASP A 29 0.07 -6.19 -6.45
CA ASP A 29 1.19 -7.03 -6.85
C ASP A 29 2.26 -7.04 -5.75
N THR A 30 2.46 -8.20 -5.13
CA THR A 30 3.43 -8.37 -4.03
C THR A 30 4.86 -8.06 -4.46
N GLN A 31 5.27 -8.47 -5.66
CA GLN A 31 6.64 -8.24 -6.13
C GLN A 31 6.87 -6.75 -6.41
N GLN A 32 5.91 -6.08 -7.05
CA GLN A 32 5.94 -4.64 -7.27
C GLN A 32 5.97 -3.87 -5.95
N PHE A 33 5.16 -4.25 -4.97
CA PHE A 33 5.16 -3.67 -3.63
C PHE A 33 6.55 -3.79 -2.98
N LEU A 34 7.15 -4.99 -2.98
CA LEU A 34 8.48 -5.23 -2.39
C LEU A 34 9.57 -4.42 -3.11
N GLN A 35 9.50 -4.30 -4.44
CA GLN A 35 10.43 -3.47 -5.20
C GLN A 35 10.29 -1.99 -4.88
N GLN A 36 9.07 -1.48 -4.74
CA GLN A 36 8.81 -0.11 -4.32
C GLN A 36 9.29 0.13 -2.89
N LEU A 37 9.04 -0.80 -1.97
CA LEU A 37 9.52 -0.74 -0.59
C LEU A 37 11.06 -0.70 -0.52
N ARG A 38 11.74 -1.51 -1.35
CA ARG A 38 13.20 -1.45 -1.49
C ARG A 38 13.66 -0.07 -1.93
N ARG A 39 13.07 0.51 -2.97
CA ARG A 39 13.43 1.84 -3.47
C ARG A 39 13.11 2.94 -2.46
N TYR A 40 12.01 2.81 -1.72
CA TYR A 40 11.67 3.70 -0.61
C TYR A 40 12.80 3.72 0.44
N LEU A 41 13.30 2.54 0.82
CA LEU A 41 14.37 2.40 1.81
C LEU A 41 15.75 2.84 1.31
N SER A 42 16.13 2.47 0.08
CA SER A 42 17.50 2.69 -0.42
C SER A 42 17.69 3.99 -1.19
N GLN A 43 16.63 4.54 -1.78
CA GLN A 43 16.70 5.70 -2.69
C GLN A 43 15.84 6.87 -2.23
N GLY A 44 15.10 6.74 -1.11
CA GLY A 44 14.18 7.78 -0.63
C GLY A 44 13.03 8.06 -1.60
N GLN A 45 12.67 7.09 -2.46
CA GLN A 45 11.52 7.18 -3.36
C GLN A 45 10.21 7.27 -2.56
N PRO A 46 9.07 7.64 -3.17
CA PRO A 46 7.79 7.66 -2.49
C PRO A 46 7.42 6.31 -1.85
N ALA A 47 6.67 6.37 -0.75
CA ALA A 47 6.19 5.19 -0.05
C ALA A 47 5.36 4.27 -0.98
N PRO A 48 5.52 2.93 -0.88
CA PRO A 48 4.68 2.01 -1.61
C PRO A 48 3.23 2.11 -1.15
N GLN A 49 2.30 2.11 -2.10
CA GLN A 49 0.87 2.00 -1.81
C GLN A 49 0.50 0.53 -1.62
N TYR A 50 -0.32 0.23 -0.62
CA TYR A 50 -0.86 -1.12 -0.37
C TYR A 50 -2.33 -1.12 0.06
N GLN A 51 -2.87 0.06 0.35
CA GLN A 51 -4.26 0.27 0.75
C GLN A 51 -5.19 0.16 -0.46
N ILE A 52 -6.27 -0.59 -0.30
CA ILE A 52 -7.31 -0.81 -1.31
C ILE A 52 -8.64 -0.33 -0.74
N HIS A 53 -9.32 0.53 -1.47
CA HIS A 53 -10.66 1.01 -1.12
C HIS A 53 -11.67 0.41 -2.08
N LEU A 54 -12.76 -0.12 -1.54
CA LEU A 54 -13.91 -0.61 -2.30
C LEU A 54 -15.13 0.23 -1.95
N CYS A 55 -15.83 0.69 -2.97
CA CYS A 55 -17.05 1.49 -2.88
C CYS A 55 -18.21 0.68 -3.44
N PHE A 56 -19.24 0.45 -2.63
CA PHE A 56 -20.41 -0.35 -3.01
C PHE A 56 -21.62 0.56 -3.27
N GLY A 57 -22.27 0.36 -4.42
CA GLY A 57 -23.58 0.94 -4.73
C GLY A 57 -23.54 2.17 -5.66
N GLU A 58 -22.49 3.00 -5.60
CA GLU A 58 -22.37 4.24 -6.39
C GLU A 58 -20.96 4.39 -7.01
N GLU A 59 -20.81 5.29 -7.98
CA GLU A 59 -19.55 5.55 -8.70
C GLU A 59 -18.49 6.22 -7.82
N TYR A 60 -17.25 5.76 -7.92
CA TYR A 60 -16.12 6.29 -7.14
C TYR A 60 -14.80 6.27 -7.94
N PRO A 61 -14.04 7.38 -7.98
CA PRO A 61 -14.37 8.71 -7.46
C PRO A 61 -15.49 9.40 -8.27
N THR A 62 -16.41 10.10 -7.61
CA THR A 62 -17.58 10.73 -8.25
C THR A 62 -17.22 12.10 -8.85
N SER A 63 -17.92 12.55 -9.90
CA SER A 63 -17.90 13.96 -10.30
C SER A 63 -18.42 14.81 -9.12
N ALA A 64 -17.80 15.95 -8.88
CA ALA A 64 -17.76 16.71 -7.61
C ALA A 64 -19.10 17.19 -6.99
N SER A 65 -20.26 16.71 -7.45
CA SER A 65 -21.59 17.20 -7.10
C SER A 65 -22.46 16.24 -6.28
N HIS A 66 -22.03 15.00 -6.03
CA HIS A 66 -22.82 14.04 -5.24
C HIS A 66 -22.26 13.84 -3.83
N HIS A 67 -23.09 14.12 -2.83
CA HIS A 67 -22.78 13.93 -1.43
C HIS A 67 -22.53 12.45 -1.13
N PHE A 68 -21.37 12.09 -0.56
CA PHE A 68 -20.92 10.74 -0.15
C PHE A 68 -21.85 9.99 0.85
N GLN A 69 -23.08 10.46 1.07
CA GLN A 69 -23.93 10.16 2.22
C GLN A 69 -24.54 8.76 2.24
N LYS A 70 -24.36 7.93 1.19
CA LYS A 70 -24.95 6.57 1.11
C LYS A 70 -23.96 5.46 0.72
N LEU A 71 -22.66 5.74 0.78
CA LEU A 71 -21.62 4.80 0.36
C LEU A 71 -21.22 3.84 1.48
N ILE A 72 -21.32 2.54 1.21
CA ILE A 72 -20.59 1.55 1.99
C ILE A 72 -19.17 1.52 1.42
N MET A 73 -18.20 1.90 2.25
CA MET A 73 -16.78 1.85 1.92
C MET A 73 -16.11 0.73 2.71
N ALA A 74 -15.43 -0.18 2.02
CA ALA A 74 -14.54 -1.14 2.65
C ALA A 74 -13.10 -0.74 2.41
N HIS A 75 -12.32 -0.67 3.49
CA HIS A 75 -10.88 -0.48 3.42
C HIS A 75 -10.19 -1.83 3.65
N VAL A 76 -9.32 -2.20 2.73
CA VAL A 76 -8.63 -3.49 2.72
C VAL A 76 -7.13 -3.22 2.71
N GLU A 77 -6.44 -3.83 3.68
CA GLU A 77 -4.99 -3.81 3.78
C GLU A 77 -4.46 -5.24 3.90
N PRO A 78 -3.53 -5.66 3.03
CA PRO A 78 -2.77 -6.86 3.26
C PRO A 78 -1.91 -6.68 4.51
N VAL A 79 -2.14 -7.50 5.54
CA VAL A 79 -1.44 -7.41 6.83
C VAL A 79 0.08 -7.38 6.64
N PHE A 80 0.62 -8.28 5.80
CA PHE A 80 2.06 -8.34 5.55
C PHE A 80 2.62 -7.01 5.02
N ALA A 81 1.88 -6.33 4.13
CA ALA A 81 2.31 -5.09 3.51
C ALA A 81 2.32 -3.95 4.53
N ARG A 82 1.27 -3.87 5.37
CA ARG A 82 1.18 -2.91 6.47
C ARG A 82 2.34 -3.09 7.47
N GLU A 83 2.56 -4.31 7.94
CA GLU A 83 3.64 -4.58 8.91
C GLU A 83 5.01 -4.23 8.32
N LEU A 84 5.32 -4.69 7.10
CA LEU A 84 6.58 -4.37 6.43
C LEU A 84 6.78 -2.86 6.26
N PHE A 85 5.73 -2.13 5.86
CA PHE A 85 5.80 -0.69 5.69
C PHE A 85 6.01 0.05 7.02
N HIS A 86 5.29 -0.32 8.08
CA HIS A 86 5.50 0.29 9.41
C HIS A 86 6.92 0.04 9.94
N HIS A 87 7.47 -1.16 9.74
CA HIS A 87 8.85 -1.42 10.11
C HIS A 87 9.84 -0.62 9.25
N ALA A 88 9.60 -0.49 7.94
CA ALA A 88 10.40 0.33 7.06
C ALA A 88 10.39 1.81 7.45
N GLN A 89 9.23 2.36 7.86
CA GLN A 89 9.13 3.73 8.37
C GLN A 89 9.97 3.96 9.63
N ARG A 90 10.06 2.96 10.52
CA ARG A 90 10.86 3.03 11.75
C ARG A 90 12.36 2.96 11.49
N ILE A 91 12.79 2.21 10.47
CA ILE A 91 14.17 2.22 9.98
C ILE A 91 14.47 3.56 9.28
N GLY A 92 13.43 4.14 8.67
CA GLY A 92 13.50 5.34 7.85
C GLY A 92 14.24 5.10 6.53
N PRO A 93 14.21 6.05 5.58
CA PRO A 93 15.15 6.09 4.45
C PRO A 93 16.61 6.39 4.90
N THR A 94 16.92 6.19 6.18
CA THR A 94 18.13 6.63 6.88
C THR A 94 19.26 5.59 6.79
N LEU A 95 19.55 5.10 5.58
CA LEU A 95 20.88 4.54 5.28
C LEU A 95 21.82 5.62 4.69
N LEU A 96 21.57 6.90 5.00
CA LEU A 96 22.40 8.04 4.58
C LEU A 96 23.08 8.81 5.74
N ARG A 97 22.95 8.39 7.00
CA ARG A 97 23.76 9.02 8.05
C ARG A 97 24.03 8.06 9.19
N ASP A 98 25.28 7.61 9.24
CA ASP A 98 26.02 7.21 10.43
C ASP A 98 25.36 7.70 11.74
N CYS A 99 24.81 6.77 12.53
CA CYS A 99 24.74 6.91 13.98
C CYS A 99 24.58 5.52 14.64
N PRO A 100 25.27 5.28 15.77
CA PRO A 100 25.26 4.00 16.43
C PRO A 100 24.07 3.83 17.40
N GLN A 101 23.58 2.59 17.41
CA GLN A 101 22.99 1.90 18.58
C GLN A 101 21.50 2.13 18.92
N PRO A 102 20.89 1.16 19.63
CA PRO A 102 19.62 0.52 19.29
C PRO A 102 18.56 0.82 20.35
N CYS A 103 17.27 0.65 20.04
CA CYS A 103 16.25 0.26 21.01
C CYS A 103 14.89 0.16 20.32
N ALA A 104 14.45 -1.06 20.03
CA ALA A 104 13.04 -1.40 19.92
C ALA A 104 12.86 -2.91 20.13
N PRO A 105 12.55 -3.36 21.36
CA PRO A 105 12.14 -4.74 21.59
C PRO A 105 10.68 -4.86 21.14
N GLY A 106 10.43 -5.56 20.04
CA GLY A 106 9.05 -5.82 19.60
C GLY A 106 8.88 -6.14 18.11
N ALA A 107 9.88 -5.89 17.26
CA ALA A 107 9.80 -6.36 15.88
C ALA A 107 10.11 -7.87 15.82
N PRO A 108 9.24 -8.71 15.22
CA PRO A 108 9.58 -10.10 14.94
C PRO A 108 10.86 -10.12 14.10
N GLY A 109 11.92 -10.78 14.57
CA GLY A 109 13.24 -10.76 13.92
C GLY A 109 13.21 -11.11 12.43
N HIS A 110 12.20 -11.89 12.01
CA HIS A 110 11.93 -12.22 10.61
C HIS A 110 11.67 -10.99 9.73
N LEU A 111 10.90 -10.00 10.18
CA LEU A 111 10.60 -8.81 9.37
C LEU A 111 11.82 -7.93 9.19
N VAL A 112 12.65 -7.79 10.23
CA VAL A 112 13.93 -7.08 10.14
C VAL A 112 14.85 -7.77 9.14
N HIS A 113 14.91 -9.11 9.16
CA HIS A 113 15.69 -9.87 8.19
C HIS A 113 15.20 -9.65 6.76
N VAL A 114 13.89 -9.73 6.51
CA VAL A 114 13.31 -9.47 5.18
C VAL A 114 13.65 -8.06 4.68
N LEU A 115 13.51 -7.05 5.54
CA LEU A 115 13.84 -5.66 5.18
C LEU A 115 15.34 -5.47 4.90
N GLN A 116 16.22 -6.12 5.66
CA GLN A 116 17.66 -6.12 5.39
C GLN A 116 17.98 -6.75 4.04
N GLN A 117 17.38 -7.90 3.71
CA GLN A 117 17.56 -8.56 2.42
C GLN A 117 17.10 -7.67 1.26
N LEU A 118 16.04 -6.89 1.44
CA LEU A 118 15.59 -5.94 0.42
C LEU A 118 16.61 -4.82 0.17
N CYS A 119 17.42 -4.42 1.15
CA CYS A 119 18.42 -3.36 0.98
C CYS A 119 19.75 -3.84 0.36
N GLN A 120 19.95 -5.15 0.17
CA GLN A 120 21.17 -5.68 -0.43
C GLN A 120 21.17 -5.52 -1.96
N PRO A 121 22.33 -5.22 -2.58
CA PRO A 121 22.46 -5.03 -4.03
C PRO A 121 22.14 -6.31 -4.83
#